data_AF-A0A932DDE2-F1
#
_entry.id   AF-A0A932DDE2-F1
#
_cell.length_a   1.000
_cell.length_b   1.000
_cell.length_c   1.000
_cell.angle_alpha   90.00
_cell.angle_beta   90.00
_cell.angle_gamma   90.00
#
_symmetry.space_group_name_H-M   'P 1'
#
loop_
_entity.id
_entity.type
_entity.pdbx_description
1 polymer ?
#
loop_
_entity_poly.entity_id
_entity_poly.type
_entity_poly.pdbx_seq_one_letter_code
_entity_poly.pdbx_strand_id
1 'polypeptide(L)'
;MVAARLTPRCAVELPERGSGQLDRVIALIGMCHLSIHDLSRSGSPTRFNMPFELGLAAGLAHRKRHEFILMESRRGRLERTLSDLRGVQPLIHRNGPLVLIARLTDNLSGARPLQVERIYRRLLSACPALKRAYRVPDVFQTTIFKELVSGAVEEVERAQLFAR
;
A
#
# COMPACT_ATOMS: atom_id res chain seq x y z
N MET A 1 -2.92 4.40 5.36
CA MET A 1 -1.70 5.10 5.80
C MET A 1 -2.01 6.48 6.36
N VAL A 2 -2.34 7.49 5.55
CA VAL A 2 -2.55 8.88 6.04
C VAL A 2 -3.60 8.99 7.15
N ALA A 3 -4.76 8.34 6.99
CA ALA A 3 -5.79 8.30 8.03
C ALA A 3 -5.31 7.68 9.36
N ALA A 4 -4.34 6.77 9.30
CA ALA A 4 -3.71 6.13 10.45
C ALA A 4 -2.50 6.93 10.97
N ARG A 5 -2.33 8.18 10.52
CA ARG A 5 -1.20 9.07 10.82
C ARG A 5 0.16 8.50 10.41
N LEU A 6 0.17 7.65 9.37
CA LEU A 6 1.39 7.12 8.77
C LEU A 6 1.70 7.88 7.48
N THR A 7 2.99 8.10 7.21
CA THR A 7 3.46 8.69 5.96
C THR A 7 3.61 7.58 4.91
N PRO A 8 2.74 7.51 3.88
CA PRO A 8 2.85 6.48 2.85
C PRO A 8 4.12 6.70 2.02
N ARG A 9 4.83 5.61 1.73
CA ARG A 9 5.92 5.59 0.76
C ARG A 9 5.62 4.61 -0.37
N CYS A 10 6.04 4.93 -1.59
CA CYS A 10 5.78 4.10 -2.77
C CYS A 10 6.96 4.09 -3.73
N ALA A 11 7.14 2.98 -4.47
CA ALA A 11 8.23 2.81 -5.44
C ALA A 11 8.24 3.90 -6.52
N VAL A 12 7.06 4.44 -6.86
CA VAL A 12 6.92 5.55 -7.82
C VAL A 12 7.54 6.85 -7.34
N GLU A 13 7.89 7.00 -6.05
CA GLU A 13 8.53 8.22 -5.53
C GLU A 13 10.03 8.28 -5.81
N LEU A 14 10.66 7.13 -5.99
CA LEU A 14 12.09 7.06 -6.22
C LEU A 14 12.32 7.30 -7.72
N PRO A 15 13.11 8.28 -8.13
CA PRO A 15 13.48 8.44 -9.53
C PRO A 15 14.49 7.35 -9.91
N GLU A 16 14.44 6.89 -11.16
CA GLU A 16 15.48 6.01 -11.71
C GLU A 16 16.69 6.87 -12.06
N ARG A 17 17.69 6.91 -11.16
CA ARG A 17 18.94 7.68 -11.32
C ARG A 17 20.15 6.74 -11.38
N GLY A 18 20.09 5.73 -12.24
CA GLY A 18 21.19 4.77 -12.45
C GLY A 18 21.42 3.74 -11.32
N SER A 19 20.87 3.94 -10.13
CA SER A 19 20.71 2.90 -9.11
C SER A 19 19.68 1.88 -9.60
N GLY A 20 20.02 0.59 -9.63
CA GLY A 20 19.13 -0.46 -10.11
C GLY A 20 17.79 -0.52 -9.36
N GLN A 21 16.77 -1.11 -9.99
CA GLN A 21 15.42 -1.26 -9.40
C GLN A 21 15.46 -1.96 -8.03
N LEU A 22 16.37 -2.93 -7.87
CA LEU A 22 16.54 -3.68 -6.62
C LEU A 22 16.96 -2.79 -5.45
N ASP A 23 18.01 -1.98 -5.61
CA ASP A 23 18.52 -1.09 -4.56
C ASP A 23 17.45 -0.10 -4.11
N ARG A 24 16.64 0.38 -5.06
CA ARG A 24 15.52 1.27 -4.77
C ARG A 24 14.44 0.60 -3.93
N VAL A 25 14.06 -0.63 -4.27
CA VAL A 25 13.08 -1.41 -3.50
C VAL A 25 13.61 -1.68 -2.09
N ILE A 26 14.87 -2.11 -1.95
CA ILE A 26 15.50 -2.36 -0.65
C ILE A 26 15.54 -1.07 0.18
N ALA A 27 15.95 0.05 -0.41
CA ALA A 27 15.98 1.34 0.26
C ALA A 27 14.57 1.78 0.70
N LEU A 28 13.56 1.60 -0.16
CA LEU A 28 12.17 1.95 0.16
C LEU A 28 11.64 1.15 1.35
N ILE A 29 11.80 -0.18 1.33
CA ILE A 29 11.38 -1.06 2.42
C ILE A 29 12.14 -0.68 3.69
N GLY A 30 13.45 -0.43 3.59
CA GLY A 30 14.31 -0.06 4.71
C GLY A 30 13.99 1.28 5.38
N MET A 31 13.37 2.23 4.67
CA MET A 31 12.92 3.50 5.25
C MET A 31 11.58 3.39 6.00
N CYS A 32 10.87 2.27 5.85
CA CYS A 32 9.55 2.07 6.43
C CYS A 32 9.65 1.15 7.67
N HIS A 33 8.97 1.52 8.76
CA HIS A 33 8.79 0.62 9.90
C HIS A 33 7.77 -0.49 9.58
N LEU A 34 6.85 -0.21 8.66
CA LEU A 34 5.78 -1.11 8.23
C LEU A 34 5.65 -1.08 6.70
N SER A 35 5.60 -2.24 6.07
CA SER A 35 5.24 -2.41 4.65
C SER A 35 3.91 -3.15 4.47
N ILE A 36 3.29 -3.01 3.30
CA ILE A 36 2.07 -3.72 2.93
C ILE A 36 2.31 -4.40 1.57
N HIS A 37 2.14 -5.71 1.50
CA HIS A 37 2.36 -6.50 0.30
C HIS A 37 1.10 -7.25 -0.12
N ASP A 38 0.75 -7.17 -1.41
CA ASP A 38 -0.43 -7.84 -1.97
C ASP A 38 -0.02 -8.95 -2.95
N LEU A 39 -0.32 -10.20 -2.60
CA LEU A 39 -0.04 -11.36 -3.46
C LEU A 39 -1.22 -11.75 -4.34
N SER A 40 -2.35 -11.04 -4.29
CA SER A 40 -3.57 -11.39 -5.02
C SER A 40 -3.37 -11.52 -6.53
N ARG A 41 -2.38 -10.81 -7.08
CA ARG A 41 -2.01 -10.76 -8.50
C ARG A 41 -0.69 -11.46 -8.83
N SER A 42 -0.16 -12.29 -7.94
CA SER A 42 1.08 -13.08 -8.16
C SER A 42 0.90 -14.26 -9.14
N GLY A 43 -0.35 -14.64 -9.45
CA GLY A 43 -0.71 -15.71 -10.39
C GLY A 43 -0.56 -15.32 -11.87
N SER A 44 -1.21 -16.05 -12.77
CA SER A 44 -1.01 -15.92 -14.24
C SER A 44 -1.46 -14.57 -14.83
N PRO A 45 -0.63 -13.90 -15.67
CA PRO A 45 0.78 -14.21 -15.93
C PRO A 45 1.63 -13.93 -14.68
N THR A 46 2.49 -14.88 -14.32
CA THR A 46 3.20 -14.91 -13.04
C THR A 46 3.94 -13.60 -12.77
N ARG A 47 3.65 -12.96 -11.63
CA ARG A 47 4.33 -11.74 -11.19
C ARG A 47 5.22 -12.05 -9.99
N PHE A 48 6.50 -12.34 -10.26
CA PHE A 48 7.48 -12.66 -9.22
C PHE A 48 7.88 -11.47 -8.35
N ASN A 49 7.68 -10.24 -8.82
CA ASN A 49 8.08 -9.05 -8.08
C ASN A 49 7.36 -8.93 -6.72
N MET A 50 6.04 -9.21 -6.66
CA MET A 50 5.29 -9.10 -5.40
C MET A 50 5.79 -10.13 -4.34
N PRO A 51 5.94 -11.43 -4.68
CA PRO A 51 6.62 -12.39 -3.79
C PRO A 51 8.06 -12.01 -3.43
N PHE A 52 8.83 -11.48 -4.38
CA PHE A 52 10.22 -11.09 -4.15
C PHE A 52 10.33 -9.93 -3.14
N GLU A 53 9.54 -8.87 -3.32
CA GLU A 53 9.45 -7.75 -2.37
C GLU A 53 9.02 -8.20 -0.97
N LEU A 54 8.07 -9.14 -0.89
CA LEU A 54 7.68 -9.76 0.39
C LEU A 54 8.85 -10.52 1.03
N GLY A 55 9.62 -11.26 0.24
CA GLY A 55 10.82 -11.95 0.72
C GLY A 55 11.87 -10.99 1.30
N LEU A 56 12.09 -9.84 0.65
CA LEU A 56 12.95 -8.78 1.18
C LEU A 56 12.42 -8.20 2.50
N ALA A 57 11.12 -7.93 2.59
CA ALA A 57 10.50 -7.43 3.81
C ALA A 57 10.57 -8.44 4.96
N ALA A 58 10.32 -9.73 4.69
CA ALA A 58 10.46 -10.81 5.67
C ALA A 58 11.91 -10.96 6.17
N GLY A 59 12.89 -10.90 5.26
CA GLY A 59 14.30 -10.89 5.62
C GLY A 59 14.68 -9.67 6.48
N LEU A 60 14.12 -8.50 6.16
CA LEU A 60 14.34 -7.30 6.96
C LEU A 60 13.68 -7.40 8.35
N ALA A 61 12.47 -7.93 8.44
CA ALA A 61 11.75 -8.18 9.69
C ALA A 61 12.51 -9.16 10.60
N HIS A 62 13.21 -10.12 10.02
CA HIS A 62 14.05 -11.06 10.77
C HIS A 62 15.32 -10.40 11.34
N ARG A 63 15.89 -9.41 10.65
CA ARG A 63 17.19 -8.79 11.01
C ARG A 63 17.08 -7.44 11.73
N LYS A 64 15.95 -6.74 11.59
CA LYS A 64 15.69 -5.40 12.11
C LYS A 64 14.25 -5.29 12.59
N ARG A 65 13.91 -4.20 13.27
CA ARG A 65 12.52 -3.87 13.62
C ARG A 65 11.76 -3.38 12.38
N HIS A 66 11.32 -4.31 11.54
CA HIS A 66 10.42 -4.06 10.42
C HIS A 66 9.21 -4.97 10.53
N GLU A 67 8.02 -4.41 10.33
CA GLU A 67 6.76 -5.14 10.30
C GLU A 67 6.24 -5.17 8.87
N PHE A 68 5.46 -6.19 8.53
CA PHE A 68 4.79 -6.23 7.23
C PHE A 68 3.39 -6.80 7.37
N ILE A 69 2.46 -6.24 6.60
CA ILE A 69 1.11 -6.76 6.42
C ILE A 69 1.06 -7.47 5.06
N LEU A 70 0.59 -8.70 5.06
CA LEU A 70 0.37 -9.48 3.86
C LEU A 70 -1.12 -9.45 3.49
N MET A 71 -1.42 -9.25 2.21
CA MET A 71 -2.78 -9.24 1.66
C MET A 71 -2.94 -10.29 0.56
N GLU A 72 -4.15 -10.82 0.45
CA GLU A 72 -4.51 -11.75 -0.61
C GLU A 72 -6.02 -11.66 -0.92
N SER A 73 -6.41 -12.01 -2.13
CA SER A 73 -7.80 -12.02 -2.59
C SER A 73 -8.55 -13.30 -2.18
N ARG A 74 -7.87 -14.45 -2.04
CA ARG A 74 -8.47 -15.76 -1.75
C ARG A 74 -7.79 -16.48 -0.58
N ARG A 75 -8.58 -16.98 0.38
CA ARG A 75 -8.11 -17.88 1.46
C ARG A 75 -7.45 -19.13 0.89
N GLY A 76 -6.45 -19.67 1.57
CA GLY A 76 -5.82 -20.94 1.21
C GLY A 76 -4.81 -20.86 0.06
N ARG A 77 -4.63 -19.70 -0.58
CA ARG A 77 -3.70 -19.55 -1.72
C ARG A 77 -2.25 -19.47 -1.23
N LEU A 78 -2.02 -18.65 -0.21
CA LEU A 78 -0.68 -18.44 0.34
C LEU A 78 -0.05 -19.76 0.80
N GLU A 79 -0.82 -20.59 1.50
CA GLU A 79 -0.38 -21.87 2.05
C GLU A 79 0.05 -22.85 0.97
N ARG A 80 -0.48 -22.70 -0.25
CA ARG A 80 -0.11 -23.52 -1.43
C ARG A 80 1.11 -22.98 -2.18
N THR A 81 1.36 -21.67 -2.11
CA THR A 81 2.38 -21.01 -2.93
C THR A 81 3.61 -20.55 -2.14
N LEU A 82 3.52 -20.44 -0.82
CA LEU A 82 4.57 -19.91 0.06
C LEU A 82 4.43 -20.49 1.48
N SER A 83 4.57 -21.81 1.59
CA SER A 83 4.39 -22.55 2.85
C SER A 83 5.37 -22.15 3.95
N ASP A 84 6.52 -21.58 3.61
CA ASP A 84 7.52 -21.13 4.60
C ASP A 84 7.03 -19.93 5.42
N LEU A 85 6.04 -19.17 4.92
CA LEU A 85 5.35 -18.13 5.68
C LEU A 85 4.15 -18.68 6.49
N ARG A 86 4.07 -19.99 6.72
CA ARG A 86 3.04 -20.60 7.58
C ARG A 86 3.13 -19.97 8.98
N GLY A 87 2.06 -19.26 9.36
CA GLY A 87 1.98 -18.46 10.59
C GLY A 87 1.71 -16.98 10.34
N VAL A 88 2.10 -16.47 9.17
CA VAL A 88 1.65 -15.15 8.69
C VAL A 88 0.26 -15.31 8.11
N GLN A 89 -0.74 -14.70 8.74
CA GLN A 89 -2.11 -14.73 8.24
C GLN A 89 -2.36 -13.58 7.27
N PRO A 90 -2.58 -13.85 5.97
CA PRO A 90 -2.86 -12.80 5.01
C PRO A 90 -4.24 -12.18 5.26
N LEU A 91 -4.33 -10.86 5.14
CA LEU A 91 -5.59 -10.14 5.13
C LEU A 91 -6.34 -10.42 3.82
N ILE A 92 -7.50 -11.06 3.95
CA ILE A 92 -8.28 -11.47 2.78
C ILE A 92 -9.26 -10.38 2.35
N HIS A 93 -8.99 -9.76 1.19
CA HIS A 93 -9.75 -8.62 0.69
C HIS A 93 -10.78 -8.96 -0.40
N ARG A 94 -10.78 -10.19 -0.95
CA ARG A 94 -11.77 -10.66 -1.94
C ARG A 94 -11.93 -9.75 -3.17
N ASN A 95 -10.85 -9.06 -3.59
CA ASN A 95 -10.88 -8.06 -4.67
C ASN A 95 -11.86 -6.88 -4.43
N GLY A 96 -12.31 -6.66 -3.19
CA GLY A 96 -13.19 -5.55 -2.83
C GLY A 96 -12.42 -4.43 -2.14
N PRO A 97 -12.42 -3.18 -2.65
CA PRO A 97 -11.69 -2.08 -2.02
C PRO A 97 -12.21 -1.73 -0.62
N LEU A 98 -13.53 -1.82 -0.38
CA LEU A 98 -14.10 -1.55 0.94
C LEU A 98 -13.73 -2.65 1.96
N VAL A 99 -13.67 -3.91 1.51
CA VAL A 99 -13.20 -5.02 2.34
C VAL A 99 -11.72 -4.85 2.66
N LEU A 100 -10.90 -4.47 1.67
CA LEU A 100 -9.49 -4.13 1.87
C LEU A 100 -9.33 -3.04 2.92
N ILE A 101 -10.09 -1.95 2.79
CA ILE A 101 -10.07 -0.83 3.74
C ILE A 101 -10.40 -1.32 5.16
N ALA A 102 -11.50 -2.06 5.33
CA ALA A 102 -11.89 -2.59 6.63
C ALA A 102 -10.79 -3.47 7.26
N ARG A 103 -10.22 -4.41 6.48
CA ARG A 103 -9.15 -5.29 6.96
C ARG A 103 -7.88 -4.53 7.33
N LEU A 104 -7.49 -3.54 6.53
CA LEU A 104 -6.33 -2.71 6.85
C LEU A 104 -6.59 -1.87 8.10
N THR A 105 -7.78 -1.29 8.29
CA THR A 105 -8.07 -0.50 9.50
C THR A 105 -8.14 -1.34 10.76
N ASP A 106 -8.54 -2.61 10.68
CA ASP A 106 -8.46 -3.54 11.82
C ASP A 106 -7.01 -3.81 12.25
N ASN A 107 -6.04 -3.65 11.32
CA ASN A 107 -4.62 -3.94 11.52
C ASN A 107 -3.73 -2.68 11.58
N LEU A 108 -4.32 -1.50 11.38
CA LEU A 108 -3.63 -0.21 11.43
C LEU A 108 -4.31 0.64 12.50
N SER A 109 -3.66 0.81 13.64
CA SER A 109 -4.17 1.67 14.71
C SER A 109 -4.38 3.11 14.22
N GLY A 110 -5.41 3.78 14.76
CA GLY A 110 -5.63 5.21 14.54
C GLY A 110 -6.45 5.60 13.31
N ALA A 111 -6.95 4.64 12.52
CA ALA A 111 -7.87 4.90 11.40
C ALA A 111 -9.20 4.17 11.56
N ARG A 112 -10.31 4.84 11.20
CA ARG A 112 -11.65 4.22 11.14
C ARG A 112 -12.02 3.84 9.70
N PRO A 113 -12.67 2.68 9.44
CA PRO A 113 -13.05 2.27 8.09
C PRO A 113 -13.79 3.36 7.29
N LEU A 114 -14.80 4.00 7.89
CA LEU A 114 -15.60 5.04 7.26
C LEU A 114 -14.78 6.29 6.89
N GLN A 115 -13.79 6.65 7.72
CA GLN A 115 -12.89 7.76 7.44
C GLN A 115 -12.01 7.47 6.22
N VAL A 116 -11.44 6.26 6.17
CA VAL A 116 -10.61 5.82 5.03
C VAL A 116 -11.44 5.68 3.77
N GLU A 117 -12.67 5.17 3.86
CA GLU A 117 -13.61 5.06 2.73
C GLU A 117 -13.95 6.43 2.13
N ARG A 118 -14.17 7.45 2.97
CA ARG A 118 -14.40 8.83 2.49
C ARG A 118 -13.21 9.38 1.72
N ILE A 119 -12.00 9.22 2.28
CA ILE A 119 -10.74 9.62 1.62
C ILE A 119 -10.61 8.87 0.29
N TYR A 120 -10.79 7.55 0.29
CA TYR A 120 -10.72 6.72 -0.91
C TYR A 120 -11.66 7.21 -2.01
N ARG A 121 -12.95 7.44 -1.69
CA ARG A 121 -13.93 7.95 -2.67
C ARG A 121 -13.53 9.33 -3.22
N ARG A 122 -13.08 10.23 -2.35
CA ARG A 122 -12.63 11.57 -2.74
C ARG A 122 -11.46 11.51 -3.70
N LEU A 123 -10.39 10.78 -3.35
CA LEU A 123 -9.22 10.60 -4.20
C LEU A 123 -9.59 9.94 -5.53
N LEU A 124 -10.43 8.90 -5.50
CA LEU A 124 -10.89 8.20 -6.70
C LEU A 124 -11.61 9.16 -7.67
N SER A 125 -12.47 10.04 -7.14
CA SER A 125 -13.15 11.07 -7.95
C SER A 125 -12.20 12.13 -8.52
N ALA A 126 -11.07 12.40 -7.88
CA ALA A 126 -10.06 13.35 -8.35
C ALA A 126 -9.16 12.76 -9.45
N CYS A 127 -8.96 11.44 -9.48
CA CYS A 127 -8.06 10.77 -10.43
C CYS A 127 -8.26 11.17 -11.90
N PRO A 128 -9.47 11.24 -12.48
CA PRO A 128 -9.65 11.64 -13.88
C PRO A 128 -9.20 13.08 -14.17
N ALA A 129 -9.39 14.01 -13.21
CA ALA A 129 -8.94 15.38 -13.35
C ALA A 129 -7.41 15.49 -13.26
N LEU A 130 -6.80 14.79 -12.30
CA LEU A 130 -5.35 14.71 -12.16
C LEU A 130 -4.69 14.14 -13.43
N LYS A 131 -5.20 13.01 -13.96
CA LYS A 131 -4.69 12.43 -15.22
C LYS A 131 -4.74 13.40 -16.39
N ARG A 132 -5.82 14.18 -16.53
CA ARG A 132 -5.95 15.22 -17.58
C ARG A 132 -4.99 16.38 -17.36
N ALA A 133 -4.90 16.90 -16.14
CA ALA A 133 -4.03 18.03 -15.79
C ALA A 133 -2.55 17.70 -16.04
N TYR A 134 -2.14 16.50 -15.65
CA TYR A 134 -0.77 16.01 -15.80
C TYR A 134 -0.50 15.34 -17.16
N ARG A 135 -1.52 15.17 -18.02
CA ARG A 135 -1.44 14.58 -19.37
C ARG A 135 -0.91 13.15 -19.41
N VAL A 136 -1.39 12.29 -18.52
CA VAL A 136 -0.88 10.93 -18.33
C VAL A 136 -2.00 9.89 -18.26
N PRO A 137 -1.75 8.63 -18.65
CA PRO A 137 -2.80 7.61 -18.73
C PRO A 137 -3.21 7.04 -17.36
N ASP A 138 -2.33 7.15 -16.36
CA ASP A 138 -2.48 6.54 -15.03
C ASP A 138 -2.00 7.47 -13.91
N VAL A 139 -2.04 6.98 -12.67
CA VAL A 139 -1.66 7.72 -11.46
C VAL A 139 -0.31 7.25 -10.87
N PHE A 140 0.42 6.38 -11.57
CA PHE A 140 1.65 5.74 -11.11
C PHE A 140 2.88 6.60 -11.40
N GLN A 141 2.79 7.89 -11.07
CA GLN A 141 3.88 8.86 -11.21
C GLN A 141 4.15 9.56 -9.89
N THR A 142 5.41 9.92 -9.65
CA THR A 142 5.84 10.59 -8.42
C THR A 142 4.96 11.80 -8.09
N THR A 143 4.70 12.66 -9.07
CA THR A 143 3.96 13.91 -8.85
C THR A 143 2.50 13.65 -8.51
N ILE A 144 1.81 12.77 -9.26
CA ILE A 144 0.41 12.42 -8.96
C ILE A 144 0.30 11.68 -7.63
N PHE A 145 1.25 10.80 -7.31
CA PHE A 145 1.29 10.16 -6.00
C PHE A 145 1.35 11.20 -4.87
N LYS A 146 2.21 12.21 -4.98
CA LYS A 146 2.30 13.31 -4.01
C LYS A 146 0.99 14.10 -3.90
N GLU A 147 0.33 14.40 -5.03
CA GLU A 147 -0.99 15.04 -5.04
C GLU A 147 -2.05 14.22 -4.30
N LEU A 148 -2.07 12.90 -4.53
CA LEU A 148 -3.00 12.00 -3.85
C LEU A 148 -2.73 11.92 -2.35
N VAL A 149 -1.46 11.94 -1.94
CA VAL A 149 -1.08 11.99 -0.52
C VAL A 149 -1.48 13.32 0.11
N SER A 150 -1.21 14.45 -0.56
CA SER A 150 -1.62 15.78 -0.08
C SER A 150 -3.13 15.88 0.08
N GLY A 151 -3.89 15.49 -0.95
CA GLY A 151 -5.36 15.46 -0.87
C GLY A 151 -5.88 14.55 0.24
N ALA A 152 -5.19 13.45 0.54
CA ALA A 152 -5.56 12.60 1.69
C ALA A 152 -5.32 13.30 3.04
N VAL A 153 -4.23 14.06 3.17
CA VAL A 153 -3.89 14.83 4.39
C VAL A 153 -4.94 15.91 4.61
N GLU A 154 -5.27 16.68 3.58
CA GLU A 154 -6.30 17.73 3.63
C GLU A 154 -7.67 17.18 4.07
N GLU A 155 -8.05 16.00 3.57
CA GLU A 155 -9.31 15.34 3.96
C GLU A 155 -9.31 14.84 5.42
N VAL A 156 -8.14 14.47 5.97
CA VAL A 156 -8.00 14.13 7.38
C VAL A 156 -8.08 15.38 8.25
N GLU A 157 -7.40 16.46 7.88
CA GLU A 157 -7.41 17.73 8.61
C GLU A 157 -8.80 18.36 8.63
N ARG A 158 -9.47 18.39 7.47
CA ARG A 158 -10.87 18.83 7.34
C ARG A 158 -11.79 18.06 8.28
N ALA A 159 -11.61 16.74 8.39
CA ALA A 159 -12.39 15.90 9.29
C ALA A 159 -12.28 16.31 10.76
N GLN A 160 -11.08 16.73 11.18
CA GLN A 160 -10.78 17.07 12.56
C GLN A 160 -11.32 18.44 12.94
N LEU A 161 -11.35 19.38 11.98
CA LEU A 161 -11.94 20.71 12.17
C LEU A 161 -13.44 20.64 12.42
N PHE A 162 -14.17 19.75 11.73
CA PHE A 162 -15.62 19.57 11.92
C PHE A 162 -16.00 18.63 13.09
N ALA A 163 -15.01 18.08 13.80
CA ALA A 163 -15.21 17.23 14.98
C ALA A 163 -14.98 17.97 16.30
N ARG A 164 -14.71 19.28 16.24
CA ARG A 164 -14.63 20.22 17.37
C ARG A 164 -15.88 21.08 17.39
#